data_AF-A0A4R1RRM9-F1
#
_entry.id   AF-A0A4R1RRM9-F1
#
_cell.length_a   1.000
_cell.length_b   1.000
_cell.length_c   1.000
_cell.angle_alpha   90.00
_cell.angle_beta   90.00
_cell.angle_gamma   90.00
#
_symmetry.space_group_name_H-M   'P 1'
#
loop_
_entity.id
_entity.type
_entity.pdbx_description
1 polymer ?
#
loop_
_entity_poly.entity_id
_entity_poly.type
_entity_poly.pdbx_seq_one_letter_code
_entity_poly.pdbx_strand_id
1 'polypeptide(L)'
;MENHIQNIESINNYLNKTLSETEVIDFEIRLENDSEFKDLYENHIVFLEGLKRQSLKGEIIKGKQRYIRNKWFRYLGILIAVLVIPIVIYSSLKTSNVEETDVQPEENTNIVLDTIFPKNDLHEEIIIDTSKATIETAVDEVASKKDITKVEIPKKAAQKFTIDTSKDITLTCKEGTKLVIKANSFSDQNNKNVTGNVDLEVTEYYKVSDILFANLTTKSDDKLLETGGMLFIKAKKDNLDLKLKENTSIEMSFPTANKKEGMQLFSGVWKNDEINWQLQNELIEKVVTPIEEDVEVPFAVIEQVPIYPGCENLTNSEAKKCTTEAISKYVQSNFNTEIAKNLGLTGRQRINVIFRINQNGNVIDVRSRASDPDLEDEANRVITSLPKMQPGKQRGRVVTVPYSLPIIFEVEGGPQLTAKVGGDLRKDKQILDSLNNKRFEDRLTGLDRKNVTASEVNRYILRTSNLGWINCDRFNSSRQRIKYKLKIKNDTDVRIDMVFKSINSVLTSYRSGNIFDFDMIPKNEDVVLIAVKKDNNKFYLDVVETTISENPNIELSFKEVTLTELKEQIKKLDKLFK
;
A
#
# COMPACT_ATOMS: atom_id res chain seq x y z
N MET A 1 -15.05 26.84 12.50
CA MET A 1 -13.82 26.18 12.99
C MET A 1 -13.95 25.85 14.48
N GLU A 2 -14.15 26.85 15.33
CA GLU A 2 -14.35 26.71 16.79
C GLU A 2 -15.46 25.70 17.16
N ASN A 3 -16.65 25.83 16.56
CA ASN A 3 -17.78 24.89 16.72
C ASN A 3 -17.41 23.43 16.36
N HIS A 4 -16.50 23.21 15.39
CA HIS A 4 -16.08 21.88 14.97
C HIS A 4 -15.03 21.26 15.92
N ILE A 5 -14.24 22.09 16.61
CA ILE A 5 -13.33 21.64 17.67
C ILE A 5 -14.15 21.25 18.90
N GLN A 6 -15.11 22.08 19.30
CA GLN A 6 -16.06 21.81 20.38
C GLN A 6 -16.85 20.51 20.15
N ASN A 7 -17.30 20.25 18.90
CA ASN A 7 -17.95 18.99 18.55
C ASN A 7 -17.01 17.77 18.76
N ILE A 8 -15.76 17.82 18.30
CA ILE A 8 -14.79 16.72 18.47
C ILE A 8 -14.44 16.50 19.95
N GLU A 9 -14.30 17.58 20.73
CA GLU A 9 -14.04 17.51 22.18
C GLU A 9 -15.22 16.90 22.93
N SER A 10 -16.45 17.30 22.60
CA SER A 10 -17.68 16.71 23.12
C SER A 10 -17.79 15.21 22.79
N ILE A 11 -17.49 14.81 21.54
CA ILE A 11 -17.44 13.40 21.12
C ILE A 11 -16.38 12.61 21.93
N ASN A 12 -15.18 13.16 22.11
CA ASN A 12 -14.14 12.52 22.93
C ASN A 12 -14.59 12.36 24.39
N ASN A 13 -15.26 13.35 24.95
CA ASN A 13 -15.74 13.30 26.34
C ASN A 13 -16.86 12.27 26.52
N TYR A 14 -17.79 12.16 25.57
CA TYR A 14 -18.82 11.12 25.55
C TYR A 14 -18.17 9.72 25.50
N LEU A 15 -17.23 9.50 24.58
CA LEU A 15 -16.55 8.21 24.40
C LEU A 15 -15.65 7.81 25.58
N ASN A 16 -15.08 8.78 26.29
CA ASN A 16 -14.27 8.56 27.49
C ASN A 16 -15.12 8.52 28.78
N LYS A 17 -16.45 8.70 28.69
CA LYS A 17 -17.38 8.78 29.83
C LYS A 17 -17.03 9.88 30.84
N THR A 18 -16.63 11.05 30.34
CA THR A 18 -16.27 12.23 31.15
C THR A 18 -17.34 13.33 31.15
N LEU A 19 -18.43 13.16 30.39
CA LEU A 19 -19.62 14.02 30.44
C LEU A 19 -20.50 13.72 31.67
N SER A 20 -21.21 14.74 32.16
CA SER A 20 -22.27 14.59 33.17
C SER A 20 -23.55 13.97 32.58
N GLU A 21 -24.44 13.45 33.43
CA GLU A 21 -25.69 12.81 32.99
C GLU A 21 -26.58 13.73 32.13
N THR A 22 -26.62 15.03 32.41
CA THR A 22 -27.35 16.02 31.61
C THR A 22 -26.69 16.25 30.24
N GLU A 23 -25.36 16.31 30.18
CA GLU A 23 -24.62 16.48 28.93
C GLU A 23 -24.68 15.24 28.04
N VAL A 24 -24.78 14.04 28.63
CA VAL A 24 -25.01 12.77 27.90
C VAL A 24 -26.37 12.80 27.19
N ILE A 25 -27.43 13.25 27.87
CA ILE A 25 -28.77 13.35 27.28
C ILE A 25 -28.79 14.36 26.14
N ASP A 26 -28.22 15.55 26.33
CA ASP A 26 -28.11 16.57 25.27
C ASP A 26 -27.26 16.08 24.08
N PHE A 27 -26.19 15.30 24.34
CA PHE A 27 -25.36 14.69 23.32
C PHE A 27 -26.12 13.64 22.50
N GLU A 28 -26.89 12.76 23.15
CA GLU A 28 -27.68 11.71 22.48
C GLU A 28 -28.83 12.29 21.66
N ILE A 29 -29.56 13.28 22.21
CA ILE A 29 -30.59 14.04 21.47
C ILE A 29 -29.98 14.70 20.24
N ARG A 30 -28.79 15.29 20.35
CA ARG A 30 -28.09 15.87 19.21
C ARG A 30 -27.64 14.81 18.20
N LEU A 31 -27.12 13.67 18.65
CA LEU A 31 -26.68 12.57 17.79
C LEU A 31 -27.83 11.96 16.97
N GLU A 32 -29.06 12.00 17.48
CA GLU A 32 -30.25 11.55 16.76
C GLU A 32 -30.79 12.59 15.77
N ASN A 33 -30.73 13.89 16.10
CA ASN A 33 -31.41 14.95 15.35
C ASN A 33 -30.49 15.82 14.45
N ASP A 34 -29.17 15.76 14.61
CA ASP A 34 -28.17 16.51 13.82
C ASP A 34 -27.35 15.53 12.96
N SER A 35 -27.69 15.43 11.68
CA SER A 35 -27.05 14.48 10.75
C SER A 35 -25.58 14.82 10.48
N GLU A 36 -25.19 16.09 10.52
CA GLU A 36 -23.80 16.51 10.31
C GLU A 36 -22.94 16.13 11.53
N PHE A 37 -23.49 16.28 12.75
CA PHE A 37 -22.85 15.81 13.97
C PHE A 37 -22.77 14.28 14.05
N LYS A 38 -23.78 13.56 13.55
CA LYS A 38 -23.77 12.10 13.45
C LYS A 38 -22.69 11.58 12.50
N ASP A 39 -22.61 12.14 11.28
CA ASP A 39 -21.54 11.79 10.33
C ASP A 39 -20.14 12.07 10.93
N LEU A 40 -19.99 13.18 11.67
CA LEU A 40 -18.74 13.50 12.37
C LEU A 40 -18.41 12.47 13.47
N TYR A 41 -19.39 12.03 14.25
CA TYR A 41 -19.23 10.99 15.28
C TYR A 41 -18.82 9.63 14.68
N GLU A 42 -19.51 9.16 13.64
CA GLU A 42 -19.21 7.88 12.99
C GLU A 42 -17.81 7.87 12.36
N ASN A 43 -17.41 8.94 11.67
CA ASN A 43 -16.07 9.09 11.11
C ASN A 43 -14.98 9.10 12.20
N HIS A 44 -15.23 9.73 13.35
CA HIS A 44 -14.29 9.79 14.47
C HIS A 44 -14.12 8.43 15.17
N ILE A 45 -15.19 7.63 15.28
CA ILE A 45 -15.12 6.23 15.72
C ILE A 45 -14.20 5.41 14.81
N VAL A 46 -14.38 5.49 13.49
CA VAL A 46 -13.56 4.75 12.51
C VAL A 46 -12.08 5.16 12.61
N PHE A 47 -11.79 6.44 12.84
CA PHE A 47 -10.43 6.93 13.11
C PHE A 47 -9.83 6.31 14.38
N LEU A 48 -10.56 6.33 15.50
CA LEU A 48 -10.11 5.76 16.78
C LEU A 48 -9.92 4.23 16.71
N GLU A 49 -10.78 3.50 15.98
CA GLU A 49 -10.57 2.08 15.68
C GLU A 49 -9.30 1.84 14.85
N GLY A 50 -9.04 2.69 13.86
CA GLY A 50 -7.81 2.66 13.06
C GLY A 50 -6.55 2.78 13.93
N LEU A 51 -6.58 3.67 14.92
CA LEU A 51 -5.49 3.83 15.90
C LEU A 51 -5.35 2.61 16.82
N LYS A 52 -6.45 2.07 17.36
CA LYS A 52 -6.42 0.82 18.16
C LYS A 52 -5.89 -0.38 17.38
N ARG A 53 -6.16 -0.46 16.07
CA ARG A 53 -5.59 -1.51 15.18
C ARG A 53 -4.08 -1.32 14.96
N GLN A 54 -3.54 -0.11 15.03
CA GLN A 54 -2.08 0.09 15.03
C GLN A 54 -1.42 -0.31 16.35
N SER A 55 -2.01 0.01 17.52
CA SER A 55 -1.45 -0.40 18.80
C SER A 55 -1.45 -1.92 18.97
N LEU A 56 -2.54 -2.61 18.61
CA LEU A 56 -2.60 -4.08 18.61
C LEU A 56 -1.53 -4.72 17.72
N LYS A 57 -1.24 -4.16 16.53
CA LYS A 57 -0.15 -4.64 15.66
C LYS A 57 1.21 -4.50 16.35
N GLY A 58 1.45 -3.41 17.07
CA GLY A 58 2.65 -3.23 17.89
C GLY A 58 2.79 -4.28 18.99
N GLU A 59 1.70 -4.61 19.68
CA GLU A 59 1.68 -5.65 20.71
C GLU A 59 1.86 -7.06 20.14
N ILE A 60 1.24 -7.39 19.01
CA ILE A 60 1.43 -8.66 18.30
C ILE A 60 2.88 -8.82 17.83
N ILE A 61 3.53 -7.76 17.34
CA ILE A 61 4.95 -7.80 16.96
C ILE A 61 5.84 -8.03 18.18
N LYS A 62 5.62 -7.30 19.29
CA LYS A 62 6.34 -7.52 20.56
C LYS A 62 6.10 -8.93 21.11
N GLY A 63 4.88 -9.45 21.04
CA GLY A 63 4.52 -10.81 21.40
C GLY A 63 5.23 -11.87 20.55
N LYS A 64 5.24 -11.69 19.22
CA LYS A 64 5.95 -12.55 18.27
C LYS A 64 7.47 -12.55 18.51
N GLN A 65 8.07 -11.39 18.77
CA GLN A 65 9.48 -11.28 19.14
C GLN A 65 9.77 -12.00 20.47
N ARG A 66 8.93 -11.83 21.49
CA ARG A 66 9.05 -12.53 22.79
C ARG A 66 8.92 -14.04 22.64
N TYR A 67 7.99 -14.51 21.80
CA TYR A 67 7.81 -15.93 21.48
C TYR A 67 9.02 -16.51 20.74
N ILE A 68 9.50 -15.85 19.68
CA ILE A 68 10.67 -16.30 18.90
C ILE A 68 11.92 -16.36 19.79
N ARG A 69 12.14 -15.34 20.62
CA ARG A 69 13.25 -15.29 21.58
C ARG A 69 13.19 -16.46 22.57
N ASN A 70 12.03 -16.71 23.18
CA ASN A 70 11.87 -17.83 24.12
C ASN A 70 11.99 -19.21 23.43
N LYS A 71 11.56 -19.32 22.16
CA LYS A 71 11.75 -20.52 21.34
C LYS A 71 13.23 -20.78 21.04
N TRP A 72 14.00 -19.74 20.72
CA TRP A 72 15.46 -19.83 20.54
C TRP A 72 16.19 -20.22 21.82
N PHE A 73 15.86 -19.62 22.98
CA PHE A 73 16.45 -20.02 24.26
C PHE A 73 16.18 -21.50 24.60
N ARG A 74 15.00 -22.03 24.27
CA ARG A 74 14.70 -23.46 24.42
C ARG A 74 15.57 -24.35 23.53
N TYR A 75 15.72 -24.02 22.24
CA TYR A 75 16.59 -24.80 21.35
C TYR A 75 18.07 -24.72 21.76
N LEU A 76 18.55 -23.54 22.17
CA LEU A 76 19.92 -23.39 22.65
C LEU A 76 20.18 -24.21 23.91
N GLY A 77 19.24 -24.24 24.86
CA GLY A 77 19.33 -25.09 26.05
C GLY A 77 19.37 -26.60 25.72
N ILE A 78 18.55 -27.06 24.78
CA ILE A 78 18.57 -28.45 24.29
C ILE A 78 19.91 -28.76 23.61
N LEU A 79 20.43 -27.86 22.78
CA LEU A 79 21.67 -28.08 22.04
C LEU A 79 22.91 -28.09 22.98
N ILE A 80 22.91 -27.25 24.01
CA ILE A 80 23.92 -27.30 25.09
C ILE A 80 23.81 -28.62 25.86
N ALA A 81 22.61 -29.08 26.21
CA ALA A 81 22.43 -30.37 26.89
C ALA A 81 22.96 -31.54 26.04
N VAL A 82 22.63 -31.57 24.73
CA VAL A 82 23.10 -32.62 23.79
C VAL A 82 24.61 -32.61 23.60
N LEU A 83 25.29 -31.47 23.71
CA LEU A 83 26.75 -31.40 23.60
C LEU A 83 27.48 -31.67 24.93
N VAL A 84 26.99 -31.11 26.04
CA VAL A 84 27.70 -31.16 27.34
C VAL A 84 27.45 -32.49 28.06
N ILE A 85 26.24 -33.05 28.00
CA ILE A 85 25.94 -34.31 28.72
C ILE A 85 26.83 -35.48 28.23
N PRO A 86 27.04 -35.72 26.91
CA PRO A 86 27.95 -36.77 26.46
C PRO A 86 29.41 -36.52 26.85
N ILE A 87 29.87 -35.26 26.89
CA ILE A 87 31.24 -34.92 27.31
C ILE A 87 31.42 -35.21 28.80
N VAL A 88 30.45 -34.83 29.64
CA VAL A 88 30.46 -35.12 31.08
C VAL A 88 30.41 -36.63 31.33
N ILE A 89 29.50 -37.36 30.65
CA ILE A 89 29.40 -38.82 30.72
C ILE A 89 30.73 -39.48 30.29
N TYR A 90 31.30 -39.08 29.16
CA TYR A 90 32.58 -39.60 28.68
C TYR A 90 33.73 -39.33 29.67
N SER A 91 33.78 -38.14 30.26
CA SER A 91 34.78 -37.82 31.30
C SER A 91 34.61 -38.66 32.58
N SER A 92 33.36 -39.01 32.95
CA SER A 92 33.02 -39.82 34.12
C SER A 92 33.26 -41.32 33.89
N LEU A 93 32.97 -41.83 32.69
CA LEU A 93 33.20 -43.23 32.31
C LEU A 93 34.68 -43.55 32.12
N LYS A 94 35.50 -42.57 31.72
CA LYS A 94 36.95 -42.75 31.57
C LYS A 94 37.70 -42.85 32.92
N THR A 95 37.06 -42.51 34.04
CA THR A 95 37.62 -42.60 35.39
C THR A 95 37.37 -43.92 36.12
N SER A 96 36.60 -44.85 35.54
CA SER A 96 36.35 -46.19 36.11
C SER A 96 37.19 -47.26 35.39
N ASN A 97 38.14 -47.85 36.12
CA ASN A 97 38.97 -48.96 35.65
C ASN A 97 38.17 -50.26 35.48
N VAL A 98 38.73 -51.14 34.65
CA VAL A 98 38.24 -52.48 34.31
C VAL A 98 38.33 -53.44 35.49
N GLU A 99 37.28 -54.22 35.70
CA GLU A 99 37.34 -55.61 36.18
C GLU A 99 36.38 -56.45 35.33
N GLU A 100 36.79 -57.65 34.96
CA GLU A 100 36.13 -58.55 34.00
C GLU A 100 35.90 -59.93 34.67
N THR A 101 35.21 -60.86 34.00
CA THR A 101 34.84 -62.26 34.40
C THR A 101 33.56 -62.42 35.25
N ASP A 102 32.71 -63.45 35.09
CA ASP A 102 32.46 -64.43 33.99
C ASP A 102 31.11 -65.20 34.25
N VAL A 103 30.62 -65.94 33.25
CA VAL A 103 29.64 -67.07 33.24
C VAL A 103 28.09 -66.79 33.28
N GLN A 104 27.40 -67.56 32.42
CA GLN A 104 25.93 -67.74 32.14
C GLN A 104 25.31 -68.86 33.05
N PRO A 105 24.09 -69.46 32.86
CA PRO A 105 23.05 -69.33 31.82
C PRO A 105 21.55 -69.31 32.28
N GLU A 106 20.63 -69.10 31.31
CA GLU A 106 19.24 -69.67 31.16
C GLU A 106 18.18 -69.48 32.30
N GLU A 107 16.84 -69.49 32.10
CA GLU A 107 15.96 -69.77 30.95
C GLU A 107 14.56 -69.10 31.11
N ASN A 108 13.68 -69.28 30.11
CA ASN A 108 12.19 -69.31 30.13
C ASN A 108 11.30 -68.16 29.52
N THR A 109 10.92 -68.41 28.26
CA THR A 109 9.54 -68.51 27.69
C THR A 109 8.67 -67.29 27.30
N ASN A 110 8.42 -67.22 25.97
CA ASN A 110 7.15 -66.97 25.25
C ASN A 110 6.51 -65.54 25.35
N ILE A 111 5.76 -64.96 24.39
CA ILE A 111 4.96 -65.36 23.21
C ILE A 111 5.14 -64.21 22.16
N VAL A 112 5.49 -64.36 20.86
CA VAL A 112 4.65 -64.78 19.69
C VAL A 112 3.46 -63.80 19.41
N LEU A 113 3.09 -63.33 18.20
CA LEU A 113 3.33 -63.71 16.79
C LEU A 113 3.20 -62.49 15.80
N ASP A 114 3.92 -62.51 14.65
CA ASP A 114 3.65 -62.00 13.27
C ASP A 114 3.17 -60.56 12.92
N THR A 115 3.86 -59.78 12.05
CA THR A 115 4.10 -59.84 10.56
C THR A 115 2.88 -59.41 9.70
N ILE A 116 3.03 -58.69 8.58
CA ILE A 116 3.45 -59.17 7.24
C ILE A 116 4.07 -58.02 6.39
N PHE A 117 5.17 -58.31 5.68
CA PHE A 117 5.61 -57.62 4.45
C PHE A 117 5.27 -58.51 3.23
N PRO A 118 5.23 -57.97 1.99
CA PRO A 118 6.38 -58.23 1.12
C PRO A 118 6.78 -57.08 0.17
N LYS A 119 8.04 -57.14 -0.29
CA LYS A 119 8.57 -56.48 -1.49
C LYS A 119 8.42 -57.38 -2.73
N ASN A 120 8.49 -56.79 -3.92
CA ASN A 120 9.42 -57.10 -5.04
C ASN A 120 9.25 -55.95 -6.06
N ASP A 121 10.29 -55.24 -6.52
CA ASP A 121 11.43 -55.66 -7.37
C ASP A 121 11.02 -56.09 -8.78
N LEU A 122 11.22 -55.22 -9.78
CA LEU A 122 12.23 -55.38 -10.84
C LEU A 122 12.23 -54.23 -11.87
N HIS A 123 13.39 -54.01 -12.50
CA HIS A 123 13.57 -53.12 -13.66
C HIS A 123 13.20 -53.83 -14.96
N GLU A 124 12.75 -53.09 -15.98
CA GLU A 124 13.26 -53.30 -17.35
C GLU A 124 13.16 -52.04 -18.21
N GLU A 125 14.14 -51.86 -19.09
CA GLU A 125 14.30 -50.72 -20.01
C GLU A 125 14.45 -51.30 -21.43
N ILE A 126 13.66 -50.84 -22.40
CA ILE A 126 13.75 -51.31 -23.80
C ILE A 126 13.74 -50.12 -24.76
N ILE A 127 14.77 -50.07 -25.61
CA ILE A 127 14.95 -49.14 -26.74
C ILE A 127 15.00 -49.96 -28.03
N ILE A 128 14.10 -49.72 -29.01
CA ILE A 128 14.27 -49.89 -30.48
C ILE A 128 13.19 -48.98 -31.13
N ASP A 129 13.54 -47.82 -31.69
CA ASP A 129 13.91 -47.51 -33.10
C ASP A 129 12.74 -47.40 -34.11
N THR A 130 12.96 -46.50 -35.07
CA THR A 130 12.06 -45.92 -36.06
C THR A 130 11.83 -46.81 -37.30
N SER A 131 10.62 -46.77 -37.88
CA SER A 131 10.43 -46.46 -39.31
C SER A 131 8.97 -46.51 -39.80
N LYS A 132 8.64 -45.52 -40.66
CA LYS A 132 7.66 -45.56 -41.76
C LYS A 132 6.24 -46.13 -41.51
N ALA A 133 5.27 -45.23 -41.42
CA ALA A 133 4.07 -45.27 -42.26
C ALA A 133 3.53 -43.84 -42.50
N THR A 134 3.56 -43.40 -43.75
CA THR A 134 2.83 -42.20 -44.21
C THR A 134 1.43 -42.62 -44.64
N ILE A 135 0.37 -41.88 -44.29
CA ILE A 135 -0.84 -41.72 -45.13
C ILE A 135 -1.72 -40.58 -44.58
N GLU A 136 -2.02 -39.66 -45.50
CA GLU A 136 -3.23 -38.84 -45.69
C GLU A 136 -3.84 -37.99 -44.56
N THR A 137 -3.80 -36.69 -44.84
CA THR A 137 -4.77 -35.64 -44.51
C THR A 137 -6.24 -36.08 -44.45
N ALA A 138 -6.79 -36.14 -43.24
CA ALA A 138 -8.15 -35.69 -42.91
C ALA A 138 -8.33 -35.67 -41.38
N VAL A 139 -8.30 -34.49 -40.77
CA VAL A 139 -8.84 -34.30 -39.41
C VAL A 139 -9.67 -33.03 -39.45
N ASP A 140 -10.98 -33.20 -39.32
CA ASP A 140 -11.96 -32.12 -39.43
C ASP A 140 -11.67 -30.99 -38.44
N GLU A 141 -11.62 -29.76 -38.96
CA GLU A 141 -11.79 -28.56 -38.15
C GLU A 141 -13.21 -28.54 -37.59
N VAL A 142 -13.41 -29.17 -36.44
CA VAL A 142 -14.58 -28.89 -35.59
C VAL A 142 -14.38 -27.52 -34.95
N ALA A 143 -14.54 -26.49 -35.78
CA ALA A 143 -14.51 -25.09 -35.39
C ALA A 143 -15.60 -24.85 -34.34
N SER A 144 -15.18 -24.66 -33.08
CA SER A 144 -16.08 -24.36 -31.98
C SER A 144 -16.66 -22.96 -32.15
N LYS A 145 -17.79 -22.87 -32.85
CA LYS A 145 -18.58 -21.62 -32.94
C LYS A 145 -18.99 -21.18 -31.55
N LYS A 146 -18.34 -20.12 -31.08
CA LYS A 146 -18.49 -19.56 -29.73
C LYS A 146 -19.58 -18.49 -29.76
N ASP A 147 -20.83 -18.91 -29.93
CA ASP A 147 -22.00 -18.02 -29.82
C ASP A 147 -22.20 -17.59 -28.37
N ILE A 148 -21.52 -16.50 -28.00
CA ILE A 148 -21.84 -15.68 -26.83
C ILE A 148 -22.73 -14.56 -27.37
N THR A 149 -24.05 -14.62 -27.15
CA THR A 149 -24.88 -13.49 -27.57
C THR A 149 -24.62 -12.33 -26.62
N LYS A 150 -24.37 -11.15 -27.18
CA LYS A 150 -23.84 -10.03 -26.41
C LYS A 150 -24.93 -9.37 -25.58
N VAL A 151 -25.04 -9.80 -24.32
CA VAL A 151 -25.74 -9.09 -23.24
C VAL A 151 -24.98 -7.79 -22.91
N GLU A 152 -25.02 -6.82 -23.82
CA GLU A 152 -24.39 -5.51 -23.64
C GLU A 152 -25.20 -4.65 -22.67
N ILE A 153 -24.68 -4.53 -21.44
CA ILE A 153 -25.14 -3.56 -20.46
C ILE A 153 -24.33 -2.27 -20.67
N PRO A 154 -24.95 -1.08 -20.73
CA PRO A 154 -24.23 0.18 -20.95
C PRO A 154 -23.12 0.40 -19.90
N LYS A 155 -21.87 0.50 -20.38
CA LYS A 155 -20.67 0.69 -19.56
C LYS A 155 -20.63 2.10 -18.95
N LYS A 156 -19.86 2.24 -17.88
CA LYS A 156 -19.54 3.52 -17.22
C LYS A 156 -18.88 4.50 -18.19
N ALA A 157 -19.32 5.75 -18.18
CA ALA A 157 -18.74 6.81 -19.00
C ALA A 157 -17.40 7.30 -18.44
N ALA A 158 -16.45 7.61 -19.34
CA ALA A 158 -15.15 8.17 -18.96
C ALA A 158 -15.27 9.60 -18.42
N GLN A 159 -14.48 9.92 -17.40
CA GLN A 159 -14.19 11.29 -17.02
C GLN A 159 -13.20 11.89 -18.02
N LYS A 160 -13.51 13.08 -18.54
CA LYS A 160 -12.66 13.80 -19.49
C LYS A 160 -11.91 14.94 -18.81
N PHE A 161 -10.66 15.14 -19.20
CA PHE A 161 -9.80 16.25 -18.82
C PHE A 161 -9.11 16.78 -20.07
N THR A 162 -8.84 18.08 -20.13
CA THR A 162 -7.93 18.66 -21.13
C THR A 162 -6.68 19.14 -20.39
N ILE A 163 -5.50 18.67 -20.80
CA ILE A 163 -4.23 18.86 -20.10
C ILE A 163 -3.19 19.55 -20.99
N ASP A 164 -2.47 20.52 -20.41
CA ASP A 164 -1.35 21.22 -21.06
C ASP A 164 -0.06 20.40 -20.90
N THR A 165 0.38 19.76 -21.98
CA THR A 165 1.57 18.88 -21.99
C THR A 165 2.89 19.60 -21.70
N SER A 166 2.93 20.94 -21.63
CA SER A 166 4.16 21.68 -21.33
C SER A 166 4.57 21.65 -19.85
N LYS A 167 3.72 21.14 -18.95
CA LYS A 167 3.91 21.19 -17.49
C LYS A 167 3.66 19.83 -16.84
N ASP A 168 4.21 19.66 -15.64
CA ASP A 168 3.84 18.58 -14.74
C ASP A 168 2.39 18.78 -14.25
N ILE A 169 1.59 17.73 -14.29
CA ILE A 169 0.16 17.77 -13.96
C ILE A 169 -0.17 16.65 -12.96
N THR A 170 -0.94 17.00 -11.93
CA THR A 170 -1.58 16.03 -11.04
C THR A 170 -3.09 16.13 -11.20
N LEU A 171 -3.70 15.06 -11.70
CA LEU A 171 -5.16 14.92 -11.79
C LEU A 171 -5.69 14.14 -10.58
N THR A 172 -6.91 14.46 -10.14
CA THR A 172 -7.69 13.61 -9.22
C THR A 172 -9.00 13.24 -9.92
N CYS A 173 -9.25 11.95 -10.07
CA CYS A 173 -10.44 11.39 -10.67
C CYS A 173 -11.58 11.26 -9.65
N LYS A 174 -12.82 11.06 -10.10
CA LYS A 174 -14.04 11.13 -9.28
C LYS A 174 -14.10 10.10 -8.15
N GLU A 175 -13.57 8.90 -8.35
CA GLU A 175 -13.48 7.86 -7.29
C GLU A 175 -12.14 7.92 -6.54
N GLY A 176 -11.37 8.97 -6.77
CA GLY A 176 -10.23 9.33 -5.95
C GLY A 176 -8.90 8.80 -6.44
N THR A 177 -8.79 8.18 -7.63
CA THR A 177 -7.50 7.92 -8.27
C THR A 177 -6.75 9.24 -8.47
N LYS A 178 -5.44 9.27 -8.20
CA LYS A 178 -4.59 10.42 -8.56
C LYS A 178 -3.61 10.00 -9.65
N LEU A 179 -3.46 10.81 -10.69
CA LEU A 179 -2.54 10.57 -11.81
C LEU A 179 -1.52 11.71 -11.87
N VAL A 180 -0.24 11.42 -11.75
CA VAL A 180 0.86 12.37 -11.93
C VAL A 180 1.50 12.11 -13.29
N ILE A 181 1.41 13.11 -14.16
CA ILE A 181 1.87 13.07 -15.55
C ILE A 181 2.94 14.15 -15.69
N LYS A 182 4.11 13.80 -16.21
CA LYS A 182 5.23 14.74 -16.40
C LYS A 182 5.06 15.56 -17.69
N ALA A 183 5.70 16.71 -17.73
CA ALA A 183 5.78 17.51 -18.95
C ALA A 183 6.34 16.67 -20.12
N ASN A 184 5.78 16.84 -21.32
CA ASN A 184 6.19 16.16 -22.56
C ASN A 184 6.11 14.61 -22.52
N SER A 185 5.21 14.02 -21.71
CA SER A 185 5.04 12.56 -21.64
C SER A 185 4.35 11.90 -22.85
N PHE A 186 3.73 12.66 -23.76
CA PHE A 186 2.94 12.08 -24.86
C PHE A 186 3.64 12.14 -26.22
N SER A 187 3.39 11.11 -27.03
CA SER A 187 3.79 11.04 -28.43
C SER A 187 2.65 10.54 -29.32
N ASP A 188 2.72 10.85 -30.61
CA ASP A 188 1.87 10.23 -31.61
C ASP A 188 2.30 8.77 -31.89
N GLN A 189 1.57 8.07 -32.76
CA GLN A 189 1.89 6.68 -33.09
C GLN A 189 3.29 6.51 -33.70
N ASN A 190 3.85 7.56 -34.31
CA ASN A 190 5.17 7.61 -34.97
C ASN A 190 6.30 8.09 -34.03
N ASN A 191 6.11 8.07 -32.70
CA ASN A 191 7.06 8.57 -31.69
C ASN A 191 7.33 10.09 -31.74
N LYS A 192 6.55 10.89 -32.49
CA LYS A 192 6.72 12.34 -32.52
C LYS A 192 6.17 12.97 -31.24
N ASN A 193 6.95 13.86 -30.63
CA ASN A 193 6.56 14.56 -29.39
C ASN A 193 5.29 15.40 -29.59
N VAL A 194 4.31 15.25 -28.69
CA VAL A 194 3.05 16.02 -28.72
C VAL A 194 3.13 17.17 -27.72
N THR A 195 2.83 18.38 -28.19
CA THR A 195 2.84 19.62 -27.39
C THR A 195 1.47 20.31 -27.38
N GLY A 196 1.25 21.19 -26.39
CA GLY A 196 0.00 21.90 -26.18
C GLY A 196 -1.06 21.04 -25.50
N ASN A 197 -2.34 21.33 -25.78
CA ASN A 197 -3.46 20.64 -25.13
C ASN A 197 -3.63 19.21 -25.67
N VAL A 198 -3.92 18.28 -24.76
CA VAL A 198 -4.26 16.87 -24.99
C VAL A 198 -5.52 16.55 -24.19
N ASP A 199 -6.45 15.80 -24.78
CA ASP A 199 -7.64 15.31 -24.09
C ASP A 199 -7.35 13.93 -23.47
N LEU A 200 -7.53 13.81 -22.16
CA LEU A 200 -7.38 12.58 -21.40
C LEU A 200 -8.76 12.08 -20.96
N GLU A 201 -9.09 10.85 -21.34
CA GLU A 201 -10.31 10.13 -20.94
C GLU A 201 -9.90 9.03 -19.94
N VAL A 202 -10.46 9.05 -18.73
CA VAL A 202 -10.17 8.09 -17.65
C VAL A 202 -11.46 7.47 -17.15
N THR A 203 -11.55 6.15 -17.10
CA THR A 203 -12.67 5.43 -16.46
C THR A 203 -12.15 4.60 -15.29
N GLU A 204 -12.78 4.77 -14.12
CA GLU A 204 -12.44 4.08 -12.87
C GLU A 204 -13.40 2.90 -12.60
N TYR A 205 -12.87 1.76 -12.17
CA TYR A 205 -13.64 0.54 -11.87
C TYR A 205 -13.23 -0.02 -10.50
N TYR A 206 -13.79 0.58 -9.44
CA TYR A 206 -13.60 0.13 -8.05
C TYR A 206 -14.77 -0.72 -7.53
N LYS A 207 -15.94 -0.64 -8.19
CA LYS A 207 -17.19 -1.29 -7.76
C LYS A 207 -17.44 -2.58 -8.52
N VAL A 208 -18.00 -3.57 -7.82
CA VAL A 208 -18.39 -4.86 -8.39
C VAL A 208 -19.32 -4.68 -9.60
N SER A 209 -20.32 -3.81 -9.49
CA SER A 209 -21.26 -3.54 -10.57
C SER A 209 -20.59 -2.93 -11.81
N ASP A 210 -19.68 -1.97 -11.64
CA ASP A 210 -18.95 -1.35 -12.76
C ASP A 210 -18.03 -2.37 -13.46
N ILE A 211 -17.40 -3.27 -12.71
CA ILE A 211 -16.59 -4.39 -13.23
C ILE A 211 -17.45 -5.36 -14.07
N LEU A 212 -18.60 -5.80 -13.53
CA LEU A 212 -19.54 -6.70 -14.21
C LEU A 212 -20.15 -6.07 -15.48
N PHE A 213 -20.59 -4.81 -15.42
CA PHE A 213 -21.14 -4.10 -16.58
C PHE A 213 -20.10 -3.89 -17.68
N ALA A 214 -18.82 -3.72 -17.32
CA ALA A 214 -17.73 -3.59 -18.27
C ALA A 214 -17.26 -4.93 -18.89
N ASN A 215 -17.76 -6.07 -18.40
CA ASN A 215 -17.28 -7.42 -18.70
C ASN A 215 -15.79 -7.60 -18.36
N LEU A 216 -15.37 -7.06 -17.22
CA LEU A 216 -14.02 -7.21 -16.69
C LEU A 216 -13.96 -8.39 -15.71
N THR A 217 -12.83 -9.08 -15.70
CA THR A 217 -12.52 -10.18 -14.77
C THR A 217 -11.34 -9.80 -13.88
N THR A 218 -11.03 -10.58 -12.86
CA THR A 218 -9.80 -10.49 -12.05
C THR A 218 -8.96 -11.76 -12.26
N LYS A 219 -8.60 -12.03 -13.52
CA LYS A 219 -7.87 -13.23 -13.96
C LYS A 219 -6.57 -12.86 -14.69
N SER A 220 -5.49 -13.56 -14.37
CA SER A 220 -4.18 -13.46 -14.99
C SER A 220 -3.70 -14.88 -15.35
N ASP A 221 -3.95 -15.27 -16.60
CA ASP A 221 -3.94 -16.67 -17.04
C ASP A 221 -4.72 -17.54 -16.03
N ASP A 222 -4.25 -18.72 -15.64
CA ASP A 222 -4.97 -19.58 -14.67
C ASP A 222 -4.91 -19.11 -13.20
N LYS A 223 -4.56 -17.85 -12.94
CA LYS A 223 -4.41 -17.30 -11.59
C LYS A 223 -5.47 -16.24 -11.29
N LEU A 224 -6.19 -16.46 -10.19
CA LEU A 224 -7.08 -15.47 -9.61
C LEU A 224 -6.30 -14.29 -9.04
N LEU A 225 -6.76 -13.09 -9.36
CA LEU A 225 -6.31 -11.83 -8.78
C LEU A 225 -7.32 -11.32 -7.75
N GLU A 226 -6.82 -10.55 -6.79
CA GLU A 226 -7.61 -9.72 -5.90
C GLU A 226 -7.34 -8.25 -6.24
N THR A 227 -8.38 -7.49 -6.55
CA THR A 227 -8.24 -6.12 -7.07
C THR A 227 -8.28 -5.03 -6.02
N GLY A 228 -7.38 -4.07 -6.19
CA GLY A 228 -7.39 -2.74 -5.58
C GLY A 228 -8.04 -1.67 -6.48
N GLY A 229 -8.39 -1.99 -7.73
CA GLY A 229 -9.10 -1.12 -8.66
C GLY A 229 -8.53 -1.14 -10.08
N MET A 230 -9.41 -1.13 -11.08
CA MET A 230 -9.06 -1.13 -12.51
C MET A 230 -9.31 0.24 -13.14
N LEU A 231 -8.52 0.60 -14.14
CA LEU A 231 -8.61 1.83 -14.91
C LEU A 231 -8.62 1.53 -16.41
N PHE A 232 -9.31 2.38 -17.18
CA PHE A 232 -9.02 2.57 -18.60
C PHE A 232 -8.58 4.01 -18.83
N ILE A 233 -7.36 4.21 -19.34
CA ILE A 233 -6.79 5.54 -19.62
C ILE A 233 -6.57 5.67 -21.13
N LYS A 234 -7.10 6.73 -21.72
CA LYS A 234 -6.92 7.06 -23.14
C LYS A 234 -6.54 8.52 -23.31
N ALA A 235 -5.55 8.81 -24.14
CA ALA A 235 -5.14 10.17 -24.48
C ALA A 235 -5.37 10.42 -25.98
N LYS A 236 -5.83 11.62 -26.32
CA LYS A 236 -6.12 12.04 -27.69
C LYS A 236 -5.63 13.46 -27.95
N LYS A 237 -5.30 13.76 -29.20
CA LYS A 237 -5.22 15.12 -29.70
C LYS A 237 -5.80 15.17 -31.10
N ASP A 238 -6.66 16.15 -31.38
CA ASP A 238 -7.31 16.32 -32.68
C ASP A 238 -8.03 15.03 -33.17
N ASN A 239 -8.70 14.34 -32.23
CA ASN A 239 -9.31 13.01 -32.37
C ASN A 239 -8.37 11.82 -32.67
N LEU A 240 -7.05 12.04 -32.78
CA LEU A 240 -6.06 10.98 -32.93
C LEU A 240 -5.60 10.44 -31.58
N ASP A 241 -5.56 9.12 -31.45
CA ASP A 241 -5.10 8.44 -30.25
C ASP A 241 -3.59 8.62 -30.05
N LEU A 242 -3.18 8.95 -28.83
CA LEU A 242 -1.79 9.13 -28.43
C LEU A 242 -1.28 7.92 -27.64
N LYS A 243 0.04 7.85 -27.49
CA LYS A 243 0.72 6.92 -26.57
C LYS A 243 1.66 7.68 -25.65
N LEU A 244 2.08 7.05 -24.56
CA LEU A 244 3.19 7.57 -23.77
C LEU A 244 4.48 7.45 -24.57
N LYS A 245 5.34 8.45 -24.43
CA LYS A 245 6.67 8.47 -25.03
C LYS A 245 7.56 7.43 -24.33
N GLU A 246 8.47 6.82 -25.08
CA GLU A 246 9.49 5.91 -24.53
C GLU A 246 10.23 6.55 -23.34
N ASN A 247 10.51 5.74 -22.32
CA ASN A 247 11.11 6.15 -21.04
C ASN A 247 10.32 7.18 -20.22
N THR A 248 9.03 7.39 -20.51
CA THR A 248 8.11 8.15 -19.65
C THR A 248 7.13 7.23 -18.94
N SER A 249 6.60 7.67 -17.80
CA SER A 249 5.57 6.94 -17.06
C SER A 249 4.55 7.89 -16.43
N ILE A 250 3.33 7.40 -16.28
CA ILE A 250 2.32 8.01 -15.40
C ILE A 250 2.44 7.32 -14.06
N GLU A 251 2.67 8.10 -13.01
CA GLU A 251 2.54 7.62 -11.64
C GLU A 251 1.07 7.69 -11.23
N MET A 252 0.56 6.56 -10.75
CA MET A 252 -0.84 6.35 -10.42
C MET A 252 -0.95 6.01 -8.96
N SER A 253 -1.83 6.73 -8.28
CA SER A 253 -2.12 6.50 -6.87
C SER A 253 -3.55 5.98 -6.76
N PHE A 254 -3.72 4.72 -6.42
CA PHE A 254 -5.02 4.07 -6.20
C PHE A 254 -5.44 4.26 -4.73
N PRO A 255 -6.68 4.72 -4.44
CA PRO A 255 -7.19 4.85 -3.08
C PRO A 255 -7.40 3.46 -2.46
N THR A 256 -7.15 3.32 -1.16
CA THR A 256 -7.55 2.11 -0.43
C THR A 256 -7.84 2.39 1.04
N ALA A 257 -8.89 1.77 1.59
CA ALA A 257 -9.14 1.82 3.03
C ALA A 257 -8.10 0.98 3.80
N ASN A 258 -7.67 -0.15 3.24
CA ASN A 258 -6.83 -1.15 3.89
C ASN A 258 -5.71 -1.63 2.95
N LYS A 259 -4.50 -1.12 3.14
CA LYS A 259 -3.33 -1.51 2.32
C LYS A 259 -2.97 -2.99 2.53
N LYS A 260 -3.10 -3.80 1.48
CA LYS A 260 -2.75 -5.23 1.38
C LYS A 260 -1.34 -5.37 0.79
N GLU A 261 -0.59 -6.38 1.22
CA GLU A 261 0.74 -6.66 0.70
C GLU A 261 0.69 -7.42 -0.64
N GLY A 262 1.67 -7.16 -1.52
CA GLY A 262 1.79 -7.82 -2.82
C GLY A 262 0.89 -7.28 -3.92
N MET A 263 0.33 -6.06 -3.79
CA MET A 263 -0.29 -5.35 -4.91
C MET A 263 0.78 -4.93 -5.92
N GLN A 264 0.49 -5.15 -7.20
CA GLN A 264 1.37 -4.95 -8.35
C GLN A 264 0.56 -4.36 -9.52
N LEU A 265 1.26 -3.90 -10.56
CA LEU A 265 0.63 -3.33 -11.74
C LEU A 265 0.39 -4.39 -12.82
N PHE A 266 -0.79 -4.37 -13.44
CA PHE A 266 -1.15 -5.24 -14.55
C PHE A 266 -1.65 -4.42 -15.76
N SER A 267 -1.36 -4.91 -16.97
CA SER A 267 -1.95 -4.44 -18.24
C SER A 267 -3.03 -5.39 -18.70
N GLY A 268 -4.16 -4.86 -19.17
CA GLY A 268 -5.27 -5.67 -19.68
C GLY A 268 -5.19 -5.88 -21.19
N VAL A 269 -5.20 -7.13 -21.63
CA VAL A 269 -5.25 -7.52 -23.05
C VAL A 269 -6.57 -8.23 -23.34
N TRP A 270 -7.32 -7.74 -24.32
CA TRP A 270 -8.58 -8.38 -24.74
C TRP A 270 -8.31 -9.50 -25.75
N LYS A 271 -8.92 -10.67 -25.51
CA LYS A 271 -8.92 -11.82 -26.42
C LYS A 271 -10.27 -12.52 -26.34
N ASN A 272 -10.94 -12.71 -27.47
CA ASN A 272 -12.23 -13.42 -27.57
C ASN A 272 -13.31 -12.89 -26.59
N ASP A 273 -13.48 -11.56 -26.56
CA ASP A 273 -14.39 -10.79 -25.68
C ASP A 273 -14.13 -10.91 -24.16
N GLU A 274 -12.98 -11.47 -23.76
CA GLU A 274 -12.53 -11.48 -22.37
C GLU A 274 -11.24 -10.64 -22.22
N ILE A 275 -11.08 -9.98 -21.06
CA ILE A 275 -9.83 -9.35 -20.67
C ILE A 275 -8.96 -10.32 -19.86
N ASN A 276 -7.69 -10.44 -20.21
CA ASN A 276 -6.68 -11.14 -19.42
C ASN A 276 -5.66 -10.12 -18.90
N TRP A 277 -5.37 -10.16 -17.60
CA TRP A 277 -4.41 -9.25 -16.96
C TRP A 277 -3.01 -9.84 -17.01
N GLN A 278 -2.10 -9.13 -17.66
CA GLN A 278 -0.67 -9.48 -17.71
C GLN A 278 0.07 -8.62 -16.69
N LEU A 279 0.85 -9.25 -15.82
CA LEU A 279 1.70 -8.54 -14.87
C LEU A 279 2.65 -7.62 -15.64
N GLN A 280 2.59 -6.31 -15.38
CA GLN A 280 3.67 -5.42 -15.80
C GLN A 280 4.86 -5.74 -14.90
N ASN A 281 5.70 -6.68 -15.35
CA ASN A 281 7.06 -6.73 -14.87
C ASN A 281 7.68 -5.37 -15.20
N GLU A 282 8.04 -4.61 -14.16
CA GLU A 282 9.05 -3.58 -14.32
C GLU A 282 10.23 -4.23 -15.05
N LEU A 283 10.68 -3.63 -16.15
CA LEU A 283 11.95 -3.96 -16.76
C LEU A 283 13.06 -3.46 -15.81
N ILE A 284 13.20 -4.15 -14.67
CA ILE A 284 14.41 -4.20 -13.88
C ILE A 284 15.41 -5.06 -14.67
N GLU A 285 15.78 -4.57 -15.85
CA GLU A 285 17.07 -4.89 -16.39
C GLU A 285 18.10 -4.38 -15.36
N LYS A 286 19.11 -5.22 -15.07
CA LYS A 286 20.03 -5.00 -13.95
C LYS A 286 20.95 -3.80 -14.19
N VAL A 287 20.45 -2.60 -13.93
CA VAL A 287 21.29 -1.46 -13.56
C VAL A 287 21.25 -1.35 -12.04
N VAL A 288 22.25 -1.93 -11.39
CA VAL A 288 22.46 -1.77 -9.94
C VAL A 288 22.99 -0.36 -9.67
N THR A 289 22.07 0.59 -9.63
CA THR A 289 22.20 1.81 -8.83
C THR A 289 20.91 1.92 -8.02
N PRO A 290 20.94 1.69 -6.70
CA PRO A 290 19.74 1.84 -5.89
C PRO A 290 19.34 3.31 -5.93
N ILE A 291 18.24 3.61 -6.63
CA ILE A 291 17.48 4.82 -6.36
C ILE A 291 16.78 4.55 -5.04
N GLU A 292 17.48 4.88 -3.94
CA GLU A 292 16.86 4.96 -2.63
C GLU A 292 15.74 6.01 -2.75
N GLU A 293 14.47 5.57 -2.70
CA GLU A 293 13.37 6.49 -2.44
C GLU A 293 13.69 7.18 -1.12
N ASP A 294 13.94 8.48 -1.18
CA ASP A 294 14.42 9.22 -0.03
C ASP A 294 13.25 9.51 0.90
N VAL A 295 12.93 8.53 1.75
CA VAL A 295 11.80 8.58 2.66
C VAL A 295 12.02 9.70 3.67
N GLU A 296 11.39 10.84 3.43
CA GLU A 296 11.43 11.98 4.35
C GLU A 296 10.55 11.73 5.58
N VAL A 297 11.15 11.80 6.78
CA VAL A 297 10.43 11.70 8.06
C VAL A 297 10.66 12.98 8.86
N PRO A 298 9.62 13.77 9.18
CA PRO A 298 9.79 15.03 9.91
C PRO A 298 10.45 14.84 11.29
N PHE A 299 11.40 15.73 11.62
CA PHE A 299 12.11 15.78 12.90
C PHE A 299 11.18 15.83 14.14
N ALA A 300 9.92 16.23 13.95
CA ALA A 300 8.90 16.20 14.98
C ALA A 300 8.56 14.79 15.47
N VAL A 301 8.46 13.80 14.56
CA VAL A 301 7.81 12.49 14.77
C VAL A 301 8.72 11.27 14.58
N ILE A 302 10.00 11.49 14.28
CA ILE A 302 10.97 10.42 14.00
C ILE A 302 11.36 9.62 15.26
N GLU A 303 11.47 8.29 15.13
CA GLU A 303 11.83 7.35 16.19
C GLU A 303 13.27 7.55 16.71
N GLN A 304 14.21 7.92 15.84
CA GLN A 304 15.57 8.33 16.17
C GLN A 304 15.95 9.56 15.34
N VAL A 305 16.14 10.70 15.99
CA VAL A 305 16.60 11.93 15.32
C VAL A 305 18.02 11.81 14.78
N PRO A 306 18.40 12.64 13.79
CA PRO A 306 19.82 12.86 13.48
C PRO A 306 20.57 13.36 14.71
N ILE A 307 21.82 12.91 14.89
CA ILE A 307 22.64 13.23 16.06
C ILE A 307 23.81 14.11 15.64
N TYR A 308 23.86 15.33 16.17
CA TYR A 308 25.01 16.23 16.01
C TYR A 308 26.24 15.67 16.75
N PRO A 309 27.48 15.81 16.23
CA PRO A 309 28.68 15.34 16.91
C PRO A 309 28.83 15.90 18.34
N GLY A 310 28.89 15.02 19.34
CA GLY A 310 28.87 15.37 20.77
C GLY A 310 27.50 15.22 21.47
N CYS A 311 26.47 14.75 20.76
CA CYS A 311 25.14 14.44 21.32
C CYS A 311 24.85 12.93 21.39
N GLU A 312 25.88 12.08 21.37
CA GLU A 312 25.77 10.63 21.38
C GLU A 312 25.27 10.06 22.72
N ASN A 313 24.70 8.85 22.69
CA ASN A 313 24.26 8.07 23.87
C ASN A 313 23.15 8.71 24.73
N LEU A 314 22.42 9.69 24.19
CA LEU A 314 21.25 10.31 24.81
C LEU A 314 19.95 9.58 24.40
N THR A 315 18.87 9.74 25.18
CA THR A 315 17.53 9.28 24.73
C THR A 315 17.06 10.13 23.53
N ASN A 316 16.12 9.63 22.71
CA ASN A 316 15.67 10.37 21.52
C ASN A 316 15.17 11.80 21.83
N SER A 317 14.54 12.00 23.00
CA SER A 317 14.08 13.33 23.46
C SER A 317 15.25 14.27 23.80
N GLU A 318 16.25 13.75 24.51
CA GLU A 318 17.46 14.51 24.90
C GLU A 318 18.38 14.77 23.70
N ALA A 319 18.55 13.79 22.82
CA ALA A 319 19.30 13.90 21.57
C ALA A 319 18.68 14.95 20.64
N LYS A 320 17.34 14.98 20.54
CA LYS A 320 16.59 15.99 19.77
C LYS A 320 16.89 17.41 20.25
N LYS A 321 16.90 17.60 21.56
CA LYS A 321 17.24 18.87 22.19
C LYS A 321 18.71 19.23 22.03
N CYS A 322 19.63 18.31 22.32
CA CYS A 322 21.08 18.51 22.20
C CYS A 322 21.47 18.89 20.76
N THR A 323 20.98 18.14 19.76
CA THR A 323 21.20 18.44 18.33
C THR A 323 20.69 19.83 17.96
N THR A 324 19.51 20.21 18.45
CA THR A 324 18.93 21.55 18.21
C THR A 324 19.78 22.66 18.83
N GLU A 325 20.23 22.49 20.07
CA GLU A 325 21.08 23.43 20.79
C GLU A 325 22.47 23.55 20.14
N ALA A 326 23.07 22.43 19.71
CA ALA A 326 24.39 22.39 19.08
C ALA A 326 24.42 23.05 17.69
N ILE A 327 23.42 22.76 16.83
CA ILE A 327 23.26 23.44 15.54
C ILE A 327 23.07 24.96 15.75
N SER A 328 22.22 25.35 16.71
CA SER A 328 21.97 26.76 17.01
C SER A 328 23.24 27.48 17.46
N LYS A 329 24.05 26.85 18.33
CA LYS A 329 25.35 27.37 18.78
C LYS A 329 26.37 27.46 17.66
N TYR A 330 26.42 26.47 16.77
CA TYR A 330 27.32 26.50 15.61
C TYR A 330 26.99 27.69 14.70
N VAL A 331 25.71 27.88 14.36
CA VAL A 331 25.26 29.01 13.53
C VAL A 331 25.60 30.35 14.19
N GLN A 332 25.31 30.52 15.49
CA GLN A 332 25.67 31.74 16.23
C GLN A 332 27.17 32.06 16.23
N SER A 333 28.02 31.03 16.15
CA SER A 333 29.48 31.20 16.19
C SER A 333 30.12 31.44 14.82
N ASN A 334 29.39 31.16 13.72
CA ASN A 334 29.92 31.16 12.35
C ASN A 334 29.20 32.14 11.40
N PHE A 335 28.09 32.74 11.84
CA PHE A 335 27.29 33.69 11.06
C PHE A 335 27.81 35.13 11.19
N ASN A 336 28.12 35.76 10.06
CA ASN A 336 28.66 37.11 9.98
C ASN A 336 27.56 38.18 10.07
N THR A 337 27.32 38.68 11.28
CA THR A 337 26.34 39.75 11.53
C THR A 337 26.71 41.11 10.94
N GLU A 338 27.98 41.34 10.57
CA GLU A 338 28.43 42.63 10.03
C GLU A 338 27.87 42.91 8.62
N ILE A 339 27.46 41.87 7.89
CA ILE A 339 26.79 41.99 6.58
C ILE A 339 25.57 42.93 6.69
N ALA A 340 24.75 42.74 7.74
CA ALA A 340 23.57 43.57 7.95
C ALA A 340 23.92 45.06 8.23
N LYS A 341 25.05 45.33 8.90
CA LYS A 341 25.52 46.70 9.13
C LYS A 341 26.02 47.36 7.85
N ASN A 342 26.76 46.61 7.02
CA ASN A 342 27.27 47.10 5.74
C ASN A 342 26.14 47.44 4.76
N LEU A 343 25.02 46.71 4.84
CA LEU A 343 23.78 46.97 4.10
C LEU A 343 22.90 48.09 4.70
N GLY A 344 23.32 48.69 5.82
CA GLY A 344 22.56 49.74 6.51
C GLY A 344 21.27 49.25 7.19
N LEU A 345 21.11 47.93 7.38
CA LEU A 345 19.98 47.36 8.08
C LEU A 345 20.06 47.67 9.58
N THR A 346 18.91 47.91 10.22
CA THR A 346 18.81 48.26 11.64
C THR A 346 17.78 47.40 12.35
N GLY A 347 17.90 47.30 13.68
CA GLY A 347 16.96 46.57 14.52
C GLY A 347 16.96 45.06 14.28
N ARG A 348 15.84 44.41 14.62
CA ARG A 348 15.73 42.94 14.66
C ARG A 348 15.56 42.31 13.28
N GLN A 349 16.61 41.65 12.80
CA GLN A 349 16.60 40.86 11.57
C GLN A 349 16.15 39.42 11.84
N ARG A 350 15.46 38.80 10.85
CA ARG A 350 15.04 37.40 10.88
C ARG A 350 15.28 36.75 9.53
N ILE A 351 15.95 35.60 9.57
CA ILE A 351 16.15 34.71 8.43
C ILE A 351 15.47 33.38 8.76
N ASN A 352 14.76 32.79 7.80
CA ASN A 352 14.18 31.45 7.95
C ASN A 352 14.96 30.50 7.06
N VAL A 353 15.62 29.51 7.64
CA VAL A 353 16.35 28.48 6.88
C VAL A 353 15.60 27.15 6.95
N ILE A 354 15.48 26.48 5.80
CA ILE A 354 15.04 25.10 5.68
C ILE A 354 16.17 24.30 5.02
N PHE A 355 16.46 23.10 5.52
CA PHE A 355 17.44 22.19 4.93
C PHE A 355 17.06 20.74 5.26
N ARG A 356 17.75 19.77 4.67
CA ARG A 356 17.57 18.34 4.95
C ARG A 356 18.87 17.74 5.47
N ILE A 357 18.77 16.83 6.43
CA ILE A 357 19.86 15.93 6.81
C ILE A 357 19.57 14.59 6.15
N ASN A 358 20.40 14.17 5.21
CA ASN A 358 20.12 13.00 4.39
C ASN A 358 20.47 11.67 5.08
N GLN A 359 20.18 10.54 4.43
CA GLN A 359 20.50 9.19 4.92
C GLN A 359 21.99 8.94 5.20
N ASN A 360 22.89 9.75 4.60
CA ASN A 360 24.32 9.73 4.86
C ASN A 360 24.74 10.66 6.02
N GLY A 361 23.84 11.46 6.57
CA GLY A 361 24.12 12.45 7.62
C GLY A 361 24.64 13.80 7.10
N ASN A 362 24.57 14.04 5.79
CA ASN A 362 25.01 15.30 5.17
C ASN A 362 23.85 16.31 5.09
N VAL A 363 24.15 17.59 5.22
CA VAL A 363 23.20 18.68 4.95
C VAL A 363 23.04 18.87 3.44
N ILE A 364 21.80 18.83 2.94
CA ILE A 364 21.43 19.05 1.54
C ILE A 364 20.19 19.97 1.46
N ASP A 365 19.84 20.43 0.25
CA ASP A 365 18.65 21.25 -0.04
C ASP A 365 18.49 22.50 0.85
N VAL A 366 19.60 23.17 1.18
CA VAL A 366 19.58 24.39 1.97
C VAL A 366 18.86 25.50 1.20
N ARG A 367 17.87 26.12 1.85
CA ARG A 367 17.08 27.24 1.33
C ARG A 367 16.80 28.22 2.45
N SER A 368 17.34 29.43 2.34
CA SER A 368 17.07 30.55 3.23
C SER A 368 15.95 31.46 2.69
N ARG A 369 15.41 32.31 3.57
CA ARG A 369 14.63 33.50 3.22
C ARG A 369 14.86 34.60 4.24
N ALA A 370 15.32 35.77 3.80
CA ALA A 370 15.66 36.93 4.62
C ALA A 370 14.95 38.21 4.15
N SER A 371 15.39 39.35 4.68
CA SER A 371 15.09 40.71 4.21
C SER A 371 15.94 41.13 3.00
N ASP A 372 17.11 40.51 2.83
CA ASP A 372 18.11 40.87 1.82
C ASP A 372 18.85 39.62 1.31
N PRO A 373 19.15 39.49 0.00
CA PRO A 373 19.88 38.34 -0.57
C PRO A 373 21.23 38.03 0.07
N ASP A 374 22.02 39.04 0.49
CA ASP A 374 23.34 38.80 1.09
C ASP A 374 23.22 38.06 2.44
N LEU A 375 22.11 38.27 3.15
CA LEU A 375 21.77 37.52 4.37
C LEU A 375 21.23 36.11 4.05
N GLU A 376 20.63 35.90 2.88
CA GLU A 376 20.24 34.59 2.40
C GLU A 376 21.48 33.74 2.07
N ASP A 377 22.45 34.31 1.36
CA ASP A 377 23.71 33.65 0.98
C ASP A 377 24.59 33.32 2.19
N GLU A 378 24.72 34.23 3.15
CA GLU A 378 25.43 33.94 4.40
C GLU A 378 24.76 32.82 5.21
N ALA A 379 23.43 32.82 5.30
CA ALA A 379 22.70 31.75 5.96
C ALA A 379 22.90 30.40 5.24
N ASN A 380 22.89 30.39 3.91
CA ASN A 380 23.16 29.20 3.11
C ASN A 380 24.60 28.69 3.32
N ARG A 381 25.60 29.60 3.36
CA ARG A 381 27.01 29.28 3.60
C ARG A 381 27.21 28.58 4.95
N VAL A 382 26.71 29.18 6.03
CA VAL A 382 26.88 28.67 7.41
C VAL A 382 26.18 27.33 7.60
N ILE A 383 25.00 27.15 6.99
CA ILE A 383 24.22 25.92 7.17
C ILE A 383 24.80 24.78 6.32
N THR A 384 25.33 25.09 5.14
CA THR A 384 26.09 24.13 4.32
C THR A 384 27.41 23.71 4.98
N SER A 385 28.00 24.56 5.84
CA SER A 385 29.23 24.24 6.57
C SER A 385 29.02 23.43 7.86
N LEU A 386 27.77 23.08 8.22
CA LEU A 386 27.48 22.23 9.39
C LEU A 386 28.23 20.88 9.29
N PRO A 387 28.78 20.36 10.40
CA PRO A 387 29.47 19.08 10.38
C PRO A 387 28.50 17.93 10.09
N LYS A 388 29.04 16.88 9.46
CA LYS A 388 28.32 15.64 9.19
C LYS A 388 27.74 15.05 10.49
N MET A 389 26.45 14.74 10.47
CA MET A 389 25.71 14.20 11.61
C MET A 389 25.54 12.69 11.49
N GLN A 390 25.11 12.01 12.55
CA GLN A 390 24.59 10.65 12.41
C GLN A 390 23.18 10.73 11.80
N PRO A 391 22.81 9.88 10.81
CA PRO A 391 21.52 9.96 10.14
C PRO A 391 20.37 9.53 11.05
N GLY A 392 19.21 10.16 10.86
CA GLY A 392 17.97 9.77 11.54
C GLY A 392 17.49 8.39 11.10
N LYS A 393 16.74 7.70 11.96
CA LYS A 393 16.18 6.37 11.66
C LYS A 393 14.70 6.27 12.01
N GLN A 394 13.96 5.61 11.13
CA GLN A 394 12.56 5.24 11.30
C GLN A 394 12.40 3.74 11.05
N ARG A 395 11.83 2.99 12.00
CA ARG A 395 11.65 1.53 11.95
C ARG A 395 12.95 0.77 11.64
N GLY A 396 14.07 1.29 12.13
CA GLY A 396 15.42 0.74 11.91
C GLY A 396 16.06 1.05 10.55
N ARG A 397 15.37 1.74 9.63
CA ARG A 397 15.94 2.22 8.36
C ARG A 397 16.45 3.65 8.53
N VAL A 398 17.56 4.00 7.88
CA VAL A 398 17.97 5.40 7.74
C VAL A 398 16.98 6.14 6.85
N VAL A 399 16.74 7.42 7.17
CA VAL A 399 15.75 8.27 6.50
C VAL A 399 16.27 9.70 6.42
N THR A 400 15.80 10.45 5.44
CA THR A 400 16.12 11.88 5.34
C THR A 400 15.17 12.69 6.21
N VAL A 401 15.72 13.73 6.83
CA VAL A 401 15.03 14.48 7.87
C VAL A 401 15.02 15.98 7.52
N PRO A 402 13.88 16.56 7.13
CA PRO A 402 13.77 17.99 6.92
C PRO A 402 13.83 18.73 8.26
N TYR A 403 14.55 19.85 8.26
CA TYR A 403 14.83 20.70 9.41
C TYR A 403 14.56 22.17 9.07
N SER A 404 14.09 22.95 10.05
CA SER A 404 13.78 24.36 9.90
C SER A 404 14.38 25.15 11.07
N LEU A 405 15.25 26.12 10.77
CA LEU A 405 15.95 26.94 11.76
C LEU A 405 15.68 28.44 11.51
N PRO A 406 14.99 29.14 12.43
CA PRO A 406 14.92 30.59 12.40
C PRO A 406 16.20 31.21 13.00
N ILE A 407 16.95 31.94 12.20
CA ILE A 407 18.07 32.78 12.67
C ILE A 407 17.51 34.17 12.96
N ILE A 408 17.78 34.71 14.15
CA ILE A 408 17.28 36.02 14.59
C ILE A 408 18.42 36.72 15.34
N PHE A 409 18.74 37.94 14.92
CA PHE A 409 19.74 38.79 15.55
C PHE A 409 19.30 40.26 15.46
N GLU A 410 19.98 41.14 16.17
CA GLU A 410 19.65 42.57 16.23
C GLU A 410 20.86 43.39 15.81
N VAL A 411 20.60 44.45 15.04
CA VAL A 411 21.64 45.32 14.46
C VAL A 411 21.52 46.70 15.12
N GLU A 412 22.43 46.98 16.04
CA GLU A 412 22.48 48.24 16.79
C GLU A 412 23.00 49.40 15.93
N GLY A 413 22.39 50.58 16.08
CA GLY A 413 22.81 51.81 15.42
C GLY A 413 22.66 53.02 16.35
N GLY A 414 23.72 53.38 17.07
CA GLY A 414 23.78 54.55 17.95
C GLY A 414 24.98 54.50 18.92
N PRO A 415 25.64 55.63 19.26
CA PRO A 415 26.97 55.58 19.88
C PRO A 415 26.93 55.50 21.42
N GLN A 416 26.97 54.30 21.99
CA GLN A 416 27.90 53.94 23.08
C GLN A 416 27.86 52.44 23.41
N LEU A 417 29.04 51.86 23.62
CA LEU A 417 29.25 50.44 23.89
C LEU A 417 28.77 50.04 25.29
N THR A 418 27.88 49.05 25.38
CA THR A 418 27.91 48.06 26.47
C THR A 418 27.62 46.66 25.94
N ALA A 419 28.66 45.88 25.65
CA ALA A 419 28.50 44.48 25.27
C ALA A 419 27.99 43.65 26.45
N LYS A 420 26.83 43.00 26.28
CA LYS A 420 26.39 41.88 27.14
C LYS A 420 25.78 40.77 26.30
N VAL A 421 26.50 39.64 26.22
CA VAL A 421 26.00 38.38 25.67
C VAL A 421 26.16 37.30 26.75
N GLY A 422 25.09 36.54 27.02
CA GLY A 422 25.11 35.34 27.86
C GLY A 422 25.07 35.61 29.37
N GLY A 423 23.86 35.57 29.95
CA GLY A 423 23.64 35.76 31.38
C GLY A 423 22.23 35.37 31.82
N ASP A 424 21.93 34.07 31.72
CA ASP A 424 20.79 33.31 32.27
C ASP A 424 20.03 34.03 33.44
N LEU A 425 18.70 34.12 33.48
CA LEU A 425 17.87 32.99 33.97
C LEU A 425 16.34 33.14 33.77
N ARG A 426 15.72 32.02 33.35
CA ARG A 426 14.42 31.46 33.82
C ARG A 426 13.05 31.82 33.23
N LYS A 427 12.79 32.92 32.49
CA LYS A 427 11.43 33.13 31.92
C LYS A 427 11.24 32.67 30.46
N ASP A 428 12.23 32.84 29.59
CA ASP A 428 12.01 32.63 28.15
C ASP A 428 12.14 31.18 27.67
N LYS A 429 12.53 30.25 28.55
CA LYS A 429 12.58 28.82 28.19
C LYS A 429 11.18 28.25 27.87
N GLN A 430 10.13 28.76 28.53
CA GLN A 430 8.75 28.45 28.15
C GLN A 430 8.31 29.14 26.85
N ILE A 431 8.94 30.26 26.47
CA ILE A 431 8.58 31.03 25.28
C ILE A 431 9.27 30.46 24.03
N LEU A 432 10.50 29.97 24.12
CA LEU A 432 11.19 29.37 22.96
C LEU A 432 10.59 28.01 22.56
N ASP A 433 10.29 27.14 23.53
CA ASP A 433 9.64 25.85 23.28
C ASP A 433 8.18 26.03 22.83
N SER A 434 7.45 27.01 23.37
CA SER A 434 6.07 27.28 22.93
C SER A 434 5.99 28.01 21.58
N LEU A 435 6.91 28.91 21.23
CA LEU A 435 6.88 29.59 19.93
C LEU A 435 7.25 28.65 18.77
N ASN A 436 8.20 27.73 18.95
CA ASN A 436 8.56 26.79 17.88
C ASN A 436 7.47 25.75 17.62
N ASN A 437 6.83 25.22 18.66
CA ASN A 437 5.68 24.33 18.48
C ASN A 437 4.44 25.12 18.02
N LYS A 438 3.99 26.14 18.77
CA LYS A 438 2.74 26.84 18.45
C LYS A 438 2.77 27.50 17.08
N ARG A 439 3.89 28.10 16.64
CA ARG A 439 3.98 28.74 15.31
C ARG A 439 4.19 27.76 14.15
N PHE A 440 4.56 26.51 14.44
CA PHE A 440 4.57 25.42 13.47
C PHE A 440 3.18 24.76 13.39
N GLU A 441 2.51 24.55 14.53
CA GLU A 441 1.09 24.19 14.60
C GLU A 441 0.21 25.25 13.91
N ASP A 442 0.46 26.55 14.12
CA ASP A 442 -0.24 27.66 13.45
C ASP A 442 0.05 27.70 11.93
N ARG A 443 1.15 27.09 11.46
CA ARG A 443 1.43 26.88 10.03
C ARG A 443 0.80 25.58 9.50
N LEU A 444 0.59 24.58 10.35
CA LEU A 444 -0.19 23.36 10.08
C LEU A 444 -1.71 23.59 10.17
N THR A 445 -2.16 24.73 10.71
CA THR A 445 -3.56 25.20 10.65
C THR A 445 -3.75 26.29 9.59
N GLY A 446 -2.73 27.11 9.32
CA GLY A 446 -2.74 28.17 8.30
C GLY A 446 -2.41 27.74 6.88
N LEU A 447 -1.83 26.55 6.68
CA LEU A 447 -1.91 25.86 5.39
C LEU A 447 -3.30 25.23 5.29
N ASP A 448 -4.03 25.61 4.24
CA ASP A 448 -5.40 25.23 3.91
C ASP A 448 -5.68 23.75 4.21
N ARG A 449 -6.31 23.48 5.37
CA ARG A 449 -6.64 22.13 5.84
C ARG A 449 -7.78 21.54 5.01
N LYS A 450 -7.45 21.10 3.79
CA LYS A 450 -7.92 19.78 3.37
C LYS A 450 -7.32 18.79 4.35
N ASN A 451 -8.14 18.33 5.28
CA ASN A 451 -7.75 17.31 6.26
C ASN A 451 -7.12 16.14 5.50
N VAL A 452 -5.83 15.86 5.73
CA VAL A 452 -5.17 14.71 5.11
C VAL A 452 -5.78 13.46 5.74
N THR A 453 -6.79 12.92 5.08
CA THR A 453 -7.57 11.78 5.58
C THR A 453 -6.70 10.52 5.58
N ALA A 454 -7.12 9.50 6.33
CA ALA A 454 -6.47 8.19 6.25
C ALA A 454 -6.48 7.63 4.80
N SER A 455 -7.46 8.01 3.97
CA SER A 455 -7.54 7.67 2.53
C SER A 455 -6.62 8.49 1.61
N GLU A 456 -6.03 9.60 2.09
CA GLU A 456 -4.94 10.28 1.40
C GLU A 456 -3.56 9.66 1.71
N VAL A 457 -3.41 9.01 2.88
CA VAL A 457 -2.16 8.31 3.27
C VAL A 457 -2.13 6.84 2.82
N ASN A 458 -3.26 6.13 2.91
CA ASN A 458 -3.36 4.72 2.50
C ASN A 458 -3.66 4.61 0.99
N ARG A 459 -2.58 4.55 0.20
CA ARG A 459 -2.68 4.46 -1.27
C ARG A 459 -1.68 3.45 -1.83
N TYR A 460 -2.01 2.82 -2.96
CA TYR A 460 -1.02 2.08 -3.77
C TYR A 460 -0.47 3.04 -4.81
N ILE A 461 0.86 3.18 -4.87
CA ILE A 461 1.54 4.01 -5.86
C ILE A 461 2.22 3.05 -6.83
N LEU A 462 1.88 3.14 -8.11
CA LEU A 462 2.36 2.28 -9.19
C LEU A 462 2.63 3.14 -10.42
N ARG A 463 3.59 2.76 -11.28
CA ARG A 463 3.95 3.53 -12.49
C ARG A 463 3.71 2.71 -13.76
N THR A 464 2.97 3.26 -14.71
CA THR A 464 2.76 2.64 -16.04
C THR A 464 3.53 3.42 -17.11
N SER A 465 4.20 2.71 -18.01
CA SER A 465 4.73 3.26 -19.27
C SER A 465 3.73 3.16 -20.44
N ASN A 466 2.55 2.59 -20.21
CA ASN A 466 1.52 2.33 -21.22
C ASN A 466 0.18 3.00 -20.85
N LEU A 467 -0.57 3.39 -21.88
CA LEU A 467 -2.00 3.74 -21.77
C LEU A 467 -2.86 2.49 -22.02
N GLY A 468 -4.18 2.60 -21.83
CA GLY A 468 -5.14 1.51 -22.03
C GLY A 468 -5.65 0.94 -20.71
N TRP A 469 -5.85 -0.37 -20.66
CA TRP A 469 -6.35 -1.09 -19.48
C TRP A 469 -5.24 -1.33 -18.48
N ILE A 470 -5.43 -0.83 -17.27
CA ILE A 470 -4.44 -0.84 -16.20
C ILE A 470 -5.12 -1.31 -14.91
N ASN A 471 -4.46 -2.13 -14.10
CA ASN A 471 -5.07 -2.68 -12.90
C ASN A 471 -4.07 -2.83 -11.73
N CYS A 472 -4.52 -2.56 -10.51
CA CYS A 472 -3.73 -2.60 -9.27
C CYS A 472 -4.12 -3.84 -8.44
N ASP A 473 -3.49 -4.97 -8.71
CA ASP A 473 -3.95 -6.28 -8.24
C ASP A 473 -2.86 -7.06 -7.50
N ARG A 474 -3.27 -8.06 -6.71
CA ARG A 474 -2.38 -9.06 -6.10
C ARG A 474 -2.83 -10.46 -6.46
N PHE A 475 -1.89 -11.39 -6.64
CA PHE A 475 -2.24 -12.80 -6.83
C PHE A 475 -2.88 -13.39 -5.56
N ASN A 476 -4.01 -14.08 -5.71
CA ASN A 476 -4.58 -14.85 -4.61
C ASN A 476 -3.65 -16.01 -4.23
N SER A 477 -3.26 -16.05 -2.96
CA SER A 477 -2.32 -17.02 -2.37
C SER A 477 -2.99 -18.34 -1.94
N SER A 478 -4.29 -18.54 -2.19
CA SER A 478 -4.99 -19.77 -1.81
C SER A 478 -4.37 -21.01 -2.46
N ARG A 479 -4.07 -22.01 -1.61
CA ARG A 479 -3.32 -23.23 -1.94
C ARG A 479 -4.21 -24.39 -2.38
N GLN A 480 -5.48 -24.41 -1.97
CA GLN A 480 -6.43 -25.45 -2.38
C GLN A 480 -7.36 -24.87 -3.43
N ARG A 481 -7.25 -25.38 -4.66
CA ARG A 481 -8.07 -24.98 -5.80
C ARG A 481 -8.72 -26.20 -6.44
N ILE A 482 -9.93 -26.04 -6.93
CA ILE A 482 -10.67 -27.07 -7.66
C ILE A 482 -11.09 -26.53 -9.03
N LYS A 483 -11.23 -27.44 -10.00
CA LYS A 483 -11.82 -27.13 -11.30
C LYS A 483 -13.33 -27.01 -11.10
N TYR A 484 -13.89 -25.82 -11.25
CA TYR A 484 -15.31 -25.57 -10.98
C TYR A 484 -16.12 -25.42 -12.27
N LYS A 485 -17.09 -26.31 -12.45
CA LYS A 485 -17.95 -26.39 -13.64
C LYS A 485 -19.40 -26.46 -13.22
N LEU A 486 -20.23 -25.57 -13.77
CA LEU A 486 -21.69 -25.64 -13.64
C LEU A 486 -22.27 -26.31 -14.88
N LYS A 487 -23.22 -27.24 -14.70
CA LYS A 487 -23.96 -27.86 -15.80
C LYS A 487 -25.42 -27.41 -15.74
N ILE A 488 -25.81 -26.48 -16.60
CA ILE A 488 -27.15 -25.88 -16.58
C ILE A 488 -28.09 -26.64 -17.52
N LYS A 489 -29.22 -27.10 -16.98
CA LYS A 489 -30.29 -27.71 -17.77
C LYS A 489 -31.14 -26.59 -18.41
N ASN A 490 -30.71 -26.09 -19.57
CA ASN A 490 -31.52 -25.49 -20.64
C ASN A 490 -30.60 -24.68 -21.58
N ASP A 491 -30.78 -24.83 -22.89
CA ASP A 491 -29.97 -24.14 -23.88
C ASP A 491 -30.65 -22.85 -24.35
N THR A 492 -30.27 -21.73 -23.72
CA THR A 492 -30.45 -20.39 -24.26
C THR A 492 -29.25 -19.54 -23.86
N ASP A 493 -29.06 -18.42 -24.54
CA ASP A 493 -27.98 -17.47 -24.24
C ASP A 493 -27.99 -17.00 -22.77
N VAL A 494 -26.95 -17.37 -22.03
CA VAL A 494 -26.74 -17.04 -20.61
C VAL A 494 -25.27 -16.68 -20.45
N ARG A 495 -25.00 -15.55 -19.80
CA ARG A 495 -23.70 -15.22 -19.18
C ARG A 495 -23.80 -15.53 -17.69
N ILE A 496 -22.83 -16.28 -17.14
CA ILE A 496 -22.71 -16.49 -15.69
C ILE A 496 -21.40 -15.88 -15.21
N ASP A 497 -21.52 -14.90 -14.32
CA ASP A 497 -20.41 -14.31 -13.57
C ASP A 497 -20.37 -14.87 -12.14
N MET A 498 -19.21 -14.81 -11.50
CA MET A 498 -18.96 -15.22 -10.12
C MET A 498 -18.24 -14.09 -9.38
N VAL A 499 -18.80 -13.64 -8.26
CA VAL A 499 -18.20 -12.64 -7.36
C VAL A 499 -17.84 -13.31 -6.05
N PHE A 500 -16.60 -13.16 -5.61
CA PHE A 500 -16.12 -13.69 -4.32
C PHE A 500 -16.53 -12.75 -3.18
N LYS A 501 -16.98 -13.30 -2.04
CA LYS A 501 -17.39 -12.50 -0.87
C LYS A 501 -16.23 -12.14 0.07
N SER A 502 -15.19 -12.98 0.08
CA SER A 502 -14.01 -12.91 0.96
C SER A 502 -12.81 -12.20 0.32
N ILE A 503 -12.83 -12.04 -1.00
CA ILE A 503 -11.74 -11.56 -1.85
C ILE A 503 -12.35 -10.58 -2.85
N ASN A 504 -11.71 -9.43 -3.09
CA ASN A 504 -12.15 -8.49 -4.12
C ASN A 504 -11.88 -9.08 -5.53
N SER A 505 -12.71 -10.01 -5.99
CA SER A 505 -12.49 -10.78 -7.21
C SER A 505 -13.80 -11.08 -7.95
N VAL A 506 -13.77 -10.99 -9.28
CA VAL A 506 -14.88 -11.30 -10.21
C VAL A 506 -14.36 -12.18 -11.35
N LEU A 507 -15.07 -13.25 -11.69
CA LEU A 507 -14.80 -14.08 -12.86
C LEU A 507 -16.03 -14.17 -13.76
N THR A 508 -15.81 -14.33 -15.07
CA THR A 508 -16.82 -14.71 -16.05
C THR A 508 -16.55 -16.14 -16.49
N SER A 509 -17.58 -16.96 -16.66
CA SER A 509 -17.42 -18.36 -17.08
C SER A 509 -17.22 -18.53 -18.58
N TYR A 510 -16.45 -19.56 -18.95
CA TYR A 510 -16.37 -20.06 -20.33
C TYR A 510 -17.49 -21.05 -20.59
N ARG A 511 -18.31 -20.77 -21.60
CA ARG A 511 -19.37 -21.67 -22.04
C ARG A 511 -18.84 -22.70 -23.05
N SER A 512 -19.16 -23.97 -22.82
CA SER A 512 -19.02 -25.07 -23.77
C SER A 512 -20.29 -25.93 -23.74
N GLY A 513 -21.20 -25.68 -24.68
CA GLY A 513 -22.53 -26.29 -24.69
C GLY A 513 -23.36 -25.89 -23.46
N ASN A 514 -23.65 -26.83 -22.58
CA ASN A 514 -24.35 -26.61 -21.30
C ASN A 514 -23.42 -26.54 -20.07
N ILE A 515 -22.10 -26.55 -20.29
CA ILE A 515 -21.08 -26.44 -19.24
C ILE A 515 -20.58 -25.00 -19.19
N PHE A 516 -20.57 -24.42 -17.99
CA PHE A 516 -19.96 -23.14 -17.67
C PHE A 516 -18.76 -23.38 -16.75
N ASP A 517 -17.57 -23.14 -17.28
CA ASP A 517 -16.28 -23.46 -16.64
C ASP A 517 -15.65 -22.17 -16.08
N PHE A 518 -15.27 -22.19 -14.80
CA PHE A 518 -14.59 -21.08 -14.11
C PHE A 518 -13.09 -21.35 -13.86
N ASP A 519 -12.55 -22.44 -14.43
CA ASP A 519 -11.18 -22.91 -14.20
C ASP A 519 -10.87 -23.26 -12.73
N MET A 520 -9.61 -23.06 -12.33
CA MET A 520 -9.04 -23.50 -11.06
C MET A 520 -9.23 -22.42 -9.99
N ILE A 521 -10.37 -22.47 -9.30
CA ILE A 521 -10.76 -21.50 -8.29
C ILE A 521 -10.57 -22.02 -6.86
N PRO A 522 -10.37 -21.14 -5.85
CA PRO A 522 -10.19 -21.54 -4.46
C PRO A 522 -11.37 -22.37 -3.91
N LYS A 523 -11.07 -23.47 -3.23
CA LYS A 523 -12.08 -24.33 -2.58
C LYS A 523 -12.59 -23.67 -1.29
N ASN A 524 -13.87 -23.89 -0.95
CA ASN A 524 -14.54 -23.41 0.27
C ASN A 524 -14.67 -21.88 0.41
N GLU A 525 -14.53 -21.10 -0.67
CA GLU A 525 -14.88 -19.67 -0.62
C GLU A 525 -16.39 -19.48 -0.88
N ASP A 526 -17.00 -18.54 -0.17
CA ASP A 526 -18.36 -18.09 -0.45
C ASP A 526 -18.39 -17.13 -1.65
N VAL A 527 -19.31 -17.40 -2.56
CA VAL A 527 -19.48 -16.65 -3.81
C VAL A 527 -20.94 -16.28 -4.06
N VAL A 528 -21.13 -15.31 -4.95
CA VAL A 528 -22.41 -14.99 -5.58
C VAL A 528 -22.27 -15.27 -7.08
N LEU A 529 -23.10 -16.15 -7.59
CA LEU A 529 -23.26 -16.38 -9.03
C LEU A 529 -24.32 -15.42 -9.56
N ILE A 530 -24.03 -14.74 -10.66
CA ILE A 530 -24.95 -13.84 -11.35
C ILE A 530 -25.18 -14.42 -12.75
N ALA A 531 -26.37 -14.97 -12.98
CA ALA A 531 -26.76 -15.50 -14.27
C ALA A 531 -27.65 -14.49 -14.99
N VAL A 532 -27.18 -13.94 -16.11
CA VAL A 532 -27.94 -13.00 -16.94
C VAL A 532 -28.20 -13.62 -18.30
N LYS A 533 -29.47 -13.67 -18.69
CA LYS A 533 -29.94 -14.09 -20.00
C LYS A 533 -30.62 -12.91 -20.70
N LYS A 534 -30.47 -12.80 -22.02
CA LYS A 534 -31.24 -11.85 -22.85
C LYS A 534 -32.02 -12.61 -23.92
N ASP A 535 -33.33 -12.38 -23.96
CA ASP A 535 -34.24 -13.12 -24.85
C ASP A 535 -35.35 -12.17 -25.32
N ASN A 536 -35.55 -12.05 -26.63
CA ASN A 536 -36.51 -11.13 -27.24
C ASN A 536 -36.46 -9.68 -26.67
N ASN A 537 -35.23 -9.18 -26.44
CA ASN A 537 -34.91 -7.89 -25.83
C ASN A 537 -35.38 -7.68 -24.37
N LYS A 538 -35.88 -8.72 -23.71
CA LYS A 538 -36.09 -8.79 -22.26
C LYS A 538 -34.84 -9.32 -21.57
N PHE A 539 -34.59 -8.89 -20.34
CA PHE A 539 -33.52 -9.43 -19.51
C PHE A 539 -34.12 -10.42 -18.51
N TYR A 540 -33.35 -11.46 -18.23
CA TYR A 540 -33.67 -12.46 -17.21
C TYR A 540 -32.47 -12.57 -16.28
N LEU A 541 -32.73 -12.52 -14.98
CA LEU A 541 -31.71 -12.54 -13.94
C LEU A 541 -31.98 -13.67 -12.95
N ASP A 542 -30.92 -14.36 -12.54
CA ASP A 542 -30.86 -15.07 -11.26
C ASP A 542 -29.58 -14.71 -10.51
N VAL A 543 -29.65 -14.72 -9.18
CA VAL A 543 -28.55 -14.37 -8.27
C VAL A 543 -28.51 -15.41 -7.15
N VAL A 544 -27.52 -16.29 -7.21
CA VAL A 544 -27.41 -17.46 -6.31
C VAL A 544 -26.19 -17.30 -5.41
N GLU A 545 -26.40 -17.24 -4.10
CA GLU A 545 -25.31 -17.34 -3.13
C GLU A 545 -24.97 -18.82 -2.87
N THR A 546 -23.68 -19.17 -2.89
CA THR A 546 -23.22 -20.56 -2.70
C THR A 546 -21.78 -20.60 -2.19
N THR A 547 -21.29 -21.78 -1.80
CA THR A 547 -19.90 -22.03 -1.37
C THR A 547 -19.23 -22.96 -2.37
N ILE A 548 -18.02 -22.62 -2.82
CA ILE A 548 -17.29 -23.39 -3.82
C ILE A 548 -16.96 -24.80 -3.31
N SER A 549 -17.55 -25.78 -3.98
CA SER A 549 -17.49 -27.21 -3.67
C SER A 549 -17.35 -28.03 -4.95
N GLU A 550 -16.92 -29.30 -4.82
CA GLU A 550 -16.83 -30.23 -5.94
C GLU A 550 -18.22 -30.70 -6.36
N ASN A 551 -18.46 -30.84 -7.66
CA ASN A 551 -19.75 -31.23 -8.25
C ASN A 551 -20.95 -30.37 -7.77
N PRO A 552 -20.92 -29.04 -7.98
CA PRO A 552 -21.98 -28.14 -7.54
C PRO A 552 -23.33 -28.49 -8.18
N ASN A 553 -24.34 -28.77 -7.34
CA ASN A 553 -25.71 -28.96 -7.77
C ASN A 553 -26.48 -27.64 -7.67
N ILE A 554 -26.41 -26.82 -8.71
CA ILE A 554 -27.02 -25.49 -8.77
C ILE A 554 -28.07 -25.47 -9.88
N GLU A 555 -29.28 -25.05 -9.52
CA GLU A 555 -30.43 -24.91 -10.41
C GLU A 555 -30.81 -23.42 -10.48
N LEU A 556 -30.90 -22.86 -11.69
CA LEU A 556 -31.11 -21.42 -11.91
C LEU A 556 -32.60 -21.11 -12.09
N SER A 557 -33.09 -20.12 -11.34
CA SER A 557 -34.49 -19.67 -11.32
C SER A 557 -34.60 -18.27 -11.92
N PHE A 558 -34.48 -18.19 -13.25
CA PHE A 558 -34.52 -16.95 -13.99
C PHE A 558 -35.83 -16.16 -13.81
N LYS A 559 -35.72 -14.90 -13.40
CA LYS A 559 -36.84 -13.95 -13.31
C LYS A 559 -36.69 -12.88 -14.39
N GLU A 560 -37.78 -12.55 -15.07
CA GLU A 560 -37.82 -11.42 -16.00
C GLU A 560 -37.58 -10.12 -15.24
N VAL A 561 -36.70 -9.26 -15.75
CA VAL A 561 -36.35 -7.97 -15.17
C VAL A 561 -36.17 -6.91 -16.25
N THR A 562 -36.49 -5.66 -15.92
CA THR A 562 -36.09 -4.51 -16.72
C THR A 562 -34.58 -4.25 -16.62
N LEU A 563 -34.03 -3.46 -17.56
CA LEU A 563 -32.63 -3.03 -17.50
C LEU A 563 -32.31 -2.21 -16.22
N THR A 564 -33.31 -1.51 -15.67
CA THR A 564 -33.17 -0.74 -14.43
C THR A 564 -33.04 -1.68 -13.23
N GLU A 565 -33.97 -2.62 -13.09
CA GLU A 565 -33.94 -3.63 -12.02
C GLU A 565 -32.68 -4.49 -12.09
N LEU A 566 -32.27 -4.93 -13.29
CA LEU A 566 -31.00 -5.65 -13.51
C LEU A 566 -29.81 -4.87 -12.93
N LYS A 567 -29.72 -3.56 -13.24
CA LYS A 567 -28.65 -2.70 -12.74
C LYS A 567 -28.72 -2.49 -11.23
N GLU A 568 -29.93 -2.36 -10.66
CA GLU A 568 -30.11 -2.20 -9.21
C GLU A 568 -29.76 -3.46 -8.43
N GLN A 569 -30.15 -4.65 -8.91
CA GLN A 569 -29.77 -5.91 -8.27
C GLN A 569 -28.25 -6.12 -8.31
N ILE A 570 -27.60 -5.84 -9.44
CA ILE A 570 -26.14 -5.96 -9.56
C ILE A 570 -25.42 -4.92 -8.67
N LYS A 571 -25.92 -3.69 -8.54
CA LYS A 571 -25.36 -2.68 -7.61
C LYS A 571 -25.44 -3.09 -6.13
N LYS A 572 -26.38 -3.93 -5.72
CA LYS A 572 -26.41 -4.47 -4.33
C LYS A 572 -25.17 -5.29 -3.99
N LEU A 573 -24.40 -5.74 -4.98
CA LEU A 573 -23.14 -6.45 -4.80
C LEU A 573 -21.96 -5.53 -4.51
N ASP A 574 -22.07 -4.21 -4.73
CA ASP A 574 -20.99 -3.25 -4.48
C ASP A 574 -20.50 -3.29 -3.02
N LYS A 575 -21.39 -3.65 -2.07
CA LYS A 575 -21.09 -3.83 -0.64
C LYS A 575 -20.10 -4.97 -0.32
N LEU A 576 -19.84 -5.87 -1.29
CA LEU A 576 -18.92 -6.99 -1.12
C LEU A 576 -17.46 -6.54 -1.20
N PHE A 577 -17.15 -5.52 -2.02
CA PHE A 577 -15.83 -4.93 -2.09
C PHE A 577 -15.73 -3.80 -1.04
N LYS A 578 -14.67 -3.81 -0.24
CA LYS A 578 -14.44 -2.89 0.89
C LYS A 578 -13.00 -2.35 0.91
#